data_AF-A0A1E7ETH0-F1
#
_entry.id   AF-A0A1E7ETH0-F1
#
_cell.length_a   1.000
_cell.length_b   1.000
_cell.length_c   1.000
_cell.angle_alpha   90.00
_cell.angle_beta   90.00
_cell.angle_gamma   90.00
#
_symmetry.space_group_name_H-M   'P 1'
#
loop_
_entity.id
_entity.type
_entity.pdbx_description
1 polymer ?
#
loop_
_entity_poly.entity_id
_entity_poly.type
_entity_poly.pdbx_seq_one_letter_code
_entity_poly.pdbx_strand_id
1 'polypeptide(L)'
;MGRKQKLRQEKKRNIKNKAAATAEVTAAAAAAAAAAAAAVATTFSTEDPIAETAEEKALRLEKALAREKVLALQNQLPKSDTFVQAMADTDNISYREQYELFKRGITENECVHSMQSMGSIHLNASDGKRIHLALPWILEGAIRGNYSSTWRLLEGFYGREDALHFYWGEFASKLYNGTGRVHRMQCKNFKKGLGVERECVICSKTDTKTFTLQQCEGCSVYCYCSEECQTIHWEEGKHRNECKQVQILNKYHKPYAKEIRDAVIRGDKEIPSLEKLRYKLGLTRPREEYEEFYEMTHNGIPIDPDDYLVGREDGKLWVGSVPNSPIGRNDTIIVDVVDFEFDVGKLSLCW
;
A
#
# COMPACT_ATOMS: atom_id res chain seq x y z
N MET A 1 20.41 21.54 -43.55
CA MET A 1 20.32 21.03 -42.15
C MET A 1 19.93 19.57 -42.15
N GLY A 2 20.62 18.72 -41.39
CA GLY A 2 20.32 17.28 -41.34
C GLY A 2 19.00 16.95 -40.64
N ARG A 3 18.34 15.84 -41.04
CA ARG A 3 17.03 15.38 -40.52
C ARG A 3 16.96 15.33 -38.98
N LYS A 4 18.07 14.95 -38.31
CA LYS A 4 18.20 14.95 -36.84
C LYS A 4 18.15 16.35 -36.21
N GLN A 5 18.68 17.37 -36.88
CA GLN A 5 18.69 18.75 -36.38
C GLN A 5 17.29 19.37 -36.47
N LYS A 6 16.53 19.03 -37.52
CA LYS A 6 15.14 19.47 -37.71
C LYS A 6 14.22 18.92 -36.60
N LEU A 7 14.33 17.63 -36.27
CA LEU A 7 13.60 17.01 -35.15
C LEU A 7 13.93 17.63 -33.79
N ARG A 8 15.19 18.00 -33.54
CA ARG A 8 15.59 18.67 -32.28
C ARG A 8 14.99 20.08 -32.16
N GLN A 9 14.93 20.85 -33.25
CA GLN A 9 14.31 22.18 -33.24
C GLN A 9 12.79 22.10 -33.07
N GLU A 10 12.14 21.13 -33.71
CA GLU A 10 10.70 20.92 -33.59
C GLU A 10 10.29 20.50 -32.17
N LYS A 11 11.06 19.60 -31.54
CA LYS A 11 10.86 19.23 -30.12
C LYS A 11 11.01 20.45 -29.19
N LYS A 12 11.99 21.33 -29.44
CA LYS A 12 12.15 22.57 -28.66
C LYS A 12 10.96 23.53 -28.84
N ARG A 13 10.41 23.65 -30.06
CA ARG A 13 9.24 24.49 -30.32
C ARG A 13 7.99 23.94 -29.62
N ASN A 14 7.78 22.62 -29.66
CA ASN A 14 6.65 21.98 -29.00
C ASN A 14 6.72 22.12 -27.47
N ILE A 15 7.91 22.03 -26.87
CA ILE A 15 8.10 22.29 -25.42
C ILE A 15 7.76 23.74 -25.08
N LYS A 16 8.24 24.71 -25.87
CA LYS A 16 7.98 26.14 -25.63
C LYS A 16 6.49 26.48 -25.74
N ASN A 17 5.80 25.94 -26.75
CA ASN A 17 4.37 26.16 -26.94
C ASN A 17 3.54 25.50 -25.84
N LYS A 18 3.93 24.30 -25.36
CA LYS A 18 3.26 23.63 -24.25
C LYS A 18 3.40 24.43 -22.94
N ALA A 19 4.58 25.00 -22.67
CA ALA A 19 4.80 25.83 -21.50
C ALA A 19 3.95 27.11 -21.49
N ALA A 20 3.79 27.76 -22.65
CA ALA A 20 2.93 28.95 -22.78
C ALA A 20 1.45 28.62 -22.54
N ALA A 21 0.95 27.53 -23.13
CA ALA A 21 -0.43 27.08 -22.92
C ALA A 21 -0.71 26.70 -21.45
N THR A 22 0.26 26.10 -20.74
CA THR A 22 0.11 25.79 -19.31
C THR A 22 0.02 27.06 -18.47
N ALA A 23 0.81 28.10 -18.78
CA ALA A 23 0.80 29.36 -18.04
C ALA A 23 -0.56 30.09 -18.13
N GLU A 24 -1.18 30.12 -19.32
CA GLU A 24 -2.50 30.73 -19.52
C GLU A 24 -3.61 30.01 -18.74
N VAL A 25 -3.59 28.67 -18.72
CA VAL A 25 -4.57 27.87 -17.96
C VAL A 25 -4.45 28.11 -16.45
N THR A 26 -3.23 28.23 -15.91
CA THR A 26 -3.02 28.56 -14.49
C THR A 26 -3.49 29.96 -14.11
N ALA A 27 -3.33 30.96 -14.99
CA ALA A 27 -3.80 32.32 -14.73
C ALA A 27 -5.32 32.40 -14.70
N ALA A 28 -6.00 31.71 -15.63
CA ALA A 28 -7.46 31.64 -15.66
C ALA A 28 -8.06 30.94 -14.43
N ALA A 29 -7.43 29.84 -13.98
CA ALA A 29 -7.86 29.13 -12.77
C ALA A 29 -7.70 29.99 -11.50
N ALA A 30 -6.62 30.77 -11.39
CA ALA A 30 -6.41 31.68 -10.26
C ALA A 30 -7.46 32.81 -10.22
N ALA A 31 -7.83 33.37 -11.38
CA ALA A 31 -8.87 34.39 -11.47
C ALA A 31 -10.27 33.85 -11.09
N ALA A 32 -10.61 32.63 -11.53
CA ALA A 32 -11.86 31.98 -11.19
C ALA A 32 -11.99 31.67 -9.69
N ALA A 33 -10.90 31.22 -9.05
CA ALA A 33 -10.85 31.00 -7.61
C ALA A 33 -11.04 32.30 -6.80
N ALA A 34 -10.44 33.41 -7.25
CA ALA A 34 -10.62 34.71 -6.61
C ALA A 34 -12.07 35.22 -6.72
N ALA A 35 -12.72 35.03 -7.87
CA ALA A 35 -14.11 35.42 -8.06
C ALA A 35 -15.09 34.58 -7.21
N ALA A 36 -14.85 33.27 -7.10
CA ALA A 36 -15.66 32.40 -6.25
C ALA A 36 -15.55 32.75 -4.75
N ALA A 37 -14.34 33.11 -4.28
CA ALA A 37 -14.14 33.55 -2.89
C ALA A 37 -14.89 34.85 -2.57
N ALA A 38 -14.98 35.78 -3.52
CA ALA A 38 -15.71 37.04 -3.34
C ALA A 38 -17.23 36.84 -3.28
N ALA A 39 -17.77 35.87 -4.04
CA ALA A 39 -19.22 35.59 -4.08
C ALA A 39 -19.73 34.88 -2.82
N VAL A 40 -18.89 34.11 -2.13
CA VAL A 40 -19.27 33.42 -0.88
C VAL A 40 -19.34 34.39 0.30
N ALA A 41 -18.67 35.55 0.23
CA ALA A 41 -18.65 36.54 1.32
C ALA A 41 -19.97 37.31 1.48
N THR A 42 -20.89 37.27 0.50
CA THR A 42 -22.14 38.06 0.52
C THR A 42 -23.37 37.29 0.99
N THR A 43 -23.25 36.00 1.27
CA THR A 43 -24.38 35.18 1.73
C THR A 43 -23.94 34.22 2.82
N PHE A 44 -24.08 34.61 4.09
CA PHE A 44 -24.66 33.81 5.19
C PHE A 44 -24.27 34.32 6.60
N SER A 45 -25.30 34.31 7.45
CA SER A 45 -25.33 34.06 8.90
C SER A 45 -24.58 34.97 9.87
N THR A 46 -25.35 35.55 10.79
CA THR A 46 -24.94 36.26 12.01
C THR A 46 -24.47 35.32 13.12
N GLU A 47 -23.76 34.24 12.78
CA GLU A 47 -23.07 33.44 13.80
C GLU A 47 -21.72 34.11 14.08
N ASP A 48 -21.48 34.45 15.34
CA ASP A 48 -20.25 35.12 15.76
C ASP A 48 -19.02 34.36 15.23
N PRO A 49 -18.17 34.99 14.40
CA PRO A 49 -17.01 34.32 13.84
C PRO A 49 -16.05 33.97 14.98
N ILE A 50 -16.01 32.69 15.34
CA ILE A 50 -14.92 32.16 16.16
C ILE A 50 -13.64 32.45 15.39
N ALA A 51 -12.85 33.40 15.89
CA ALA A 51 -11.61 33.81 15.25
C ALA A 51 -10.65 32.61 15.21
N GLU A 52 -10.44 32.03 14.03
CA GLU A 52 -9.45 30.97 13.80
C GLU A 52 -8.08 31.48 14.27
N THR A 53 -7.45 30.71 15.16
CA THR A 53 -6.14 31.07 15.71
C THR A 53 -5.07 30.96 14.62
N ALA A 54 -3.97 31.72 14.76
CA ALA A 54 -2.84 31.62 13.83
C ALA A 54 -2.26 30.19 13.75
N GLU A 55 -2.34 29.44 14.86
CA GLU A 55 -1.89 28.05 14.95
C GLU A 55 -2.78 27.10 14.14
N GLU A 56 -4.11 27.24 14.22
CA GLU A 56 -5.06 26.45 13.43
C GLU A 56 -4.87 26.70 11.93
N LYS A 57 -4.70 27.96 11.55
CA LYS A 57 -4.43 28.35 10.17
C LYS A 57 -3.12 27.75 9.64
N ALA A 58 -2.05 27.78 10.44
CA ALA A 58 -0.77 27.17 10.08
C ALA A 58 -0.90 25.65 9.92
N LEU A 59 -1.61 24.97 10.84
CA LEU A 59 -1.88 23.54 10.76
C LEU A 59 -2.70 23.17 9.52
N ARG A 60 -3.70 23.99 9.16
CA ARG A 60 -4.52 23.78 7.96
C ARG A 60 -3.69 23.90 6.69
N LEU A 61 -2.82 24.90 6.59
CA LEU A 61 -1.91 25.09 5.45
C LEU A 61 -0.92 23.91 5.33
N GLU A 62 -0.33 23.46 6.44
CA GLU A 62 0.54 22.28 6.45
C GLU A 62 -0.18 21.01 5.98
N LYS A 63 -1.42 20.78 6.44
CA LYS A 63 -2.26 19.66 6.00
C LYS A 63 -2.58 19.75 4.50
N ALA A 64 -2.87 20.94 3.98
CA ALA A 64 -3.14 21.16 2.56
C ALA A 64 -1.90 20.85 1.70
N LEU A 65 -0.74 21.38 2.07
CA LEU A 65 0.53 21.11 1.39
C LEU A 65 0.88 19.62 1.41
N ALA A 66 0.64 18.94 2.53
CA ALA A 66 0.86 17.50 2.62
C ALA A 66 -0.07 16.72 1.69
N ARG A 67 -1.35 17.09 1.59
CA ARG A 67 -2.31 16.48 0.65
C ARG A 67 -1.90 16.69 -0.80
N GLU A 68 -1.46 17.90 -1.15
CA GLU A 68 -1.01 18.21 -2.51
C GLU A 68 0.20 17.35 -2.91
N LYS A 69 1.20 17.22 -2.02
CA LYS A 69 2.36 16.36 -2.25
C LYS A 69 1.97 14.89 -2.45
N VAL A 70 1.04 14.38 -1.64
CA VAL A 70 0.51 13.01 -1.79
C VAL A 70 -0.16 12.84 -3.15
N LEU A 71 -1.03 13.78 -3.54
CA LEU A 71 -1.69 13.75 -4.85
C LEU A 71 -0.68 13.80 -5.99
N ALA A 72 0.36 14.64 -5.88
CA ALA A 72 1.43 14.72 -6.86
C ALA A 72 2.17 13.38 -7.02
N LEU A 73 2.43 12.66 -5.92
CA LEU A 73 3.05 11.33 -5.96
C LEU A 73 2.12 10.28 -6.58
N GLN A 74 0.82 10.33 -6.27
CA GLN A 74 -0.16 9.43 -6.87
C GLN A 74 -0.35 9.68 -8.36
N ASN A 75 -0.33 10.94 -8.79
CA ASN A 75 -0.44 11.31 -10.20
C ASN A 75 0.78 10.93 -11.04
N GLN A 76 1.88 10.46 -10.43
CA GLN A 76 3.01 9.87 -11.17
C GLN A 76 2.69 8.45 -11.67
N LEU A 77 1.74 7.76 -11.04
CA LEU A 77 1.35 6.42 -11.47
C LEU A 77 0.45 6.53 -12.72
N PRO A 78 0.65 5.66 -13.72
CA PRO A 78 -0.17 5.68 -14.92
C PRO A 78 -1.62 5.30 -14.60
N LYS A 79 -2.56 6.06 -15.17
CA LYS A 79 -4.00 5.78 -15.16
C LYS A 79 -4.36 5.12 -16.48
N SER A 80 -5.06 3.99 -16.44
CA SER A 80 -5.61 3.40 -17.67
C SER A 80 -6.84 4.18 -18.13
N ASP A 81 -7.13 4.13 -19.43
CA ASP A 81 -8.36 4.73 -19.98
C ASP A 81 -9.62 4.13 -19.33
N THR A 82 -9.60 2.83 -19.04
CA THR A 82 -10.67 2.13 -18.31
C THR A 82 -10.86 2.65 -16.88
N PHE A 83 -9.78 2.98 -16.18
CA PHE A 83 -9.87 3.63 -14.86
C PHE A 83 -10.47 5.03 -14.98
N VAL A 84 -10.01 5.81 -15.95
CA VAL A 84 -10.55 7.16 -16.18
C VAL A 84 -12.04 7.10 -16.51
N GLN A 85 -12.46 6.18 -17.37
CA GLN A 85 -13.88 5.95 -17.69
C GLN A 85 -14.69 5.58 -16.46
N ALA A 86 -14.20 4.66 -15.63
CA ALA A 86 -14.85 4.24 -14.39
C ALA A 86 -15.02 5.38 -13.37
N MET A 87 -14.14 6.39 -13.43
CA MET A 87 -14.16 7.55 -12.52
C MET A 87 -14.92 8.76 -13.07
N ALA A 88 -15.09 8.88 -14.40
CA ALA A 88 -15.72 10.03 -15.03
C ALA A 88 -17.25 9.96 -15.02
N ASP A 89 -17.82 8.76 -15.13
CA ASP A 89 -19.25 8.53 -15.35
C ASP A 89 -19.96 7.93 -14.13
N THR A 90 -19.57 8.31 -12.91
CA THR A 90 -20.10 7.69 -11.68
C THR A 90 -21.62 7.77 -11.54
N ASP A 91 -22.26 8.76 -12.16
CA ASP A 91 -23.71 8.95 -12.13
C ASP A 91 -24.43 8.14 -13.22
N ASN A 92 -23.71 7.71 -14.27
CA ASN A 92 -24.29 7.07 -15.47
C ASN A 92 -23.97 5.58 -15.60
N ILE A 93 -22.97 5.08 -14.88
CA ILE A 93 -22.61 3.65 -14.89
C ILE A 93 -23.10 2.96 -13.62
N SER A 94 -23.59 1.74 -13.77
CA SER A 94 -23.90 0.89 -12.62
C SER A 94 -22.63 0.50 -11.87
N TYR A 95 -22.78 0.17 -10.58
CA TYR A 95 -21.68 -0.34 -9.76
C TYR A 95 -21.01 -1.58 -10.39
N ARG A 96 -21.80 -2.44 -11.05
CA ARG A 96 -21.29 -3.63 -11.75
C ARG A 96 -20.43 -3.26 -12.95
N GLU A 97 -20.86 -2.28 -13.75
CA GLU A 97 -20.06 -1.80 -14.89
C GLU A 97 -18.76 -1.14 -14.41
N GLN A 98 -18.83 -0.35 -13.33
CA GLN A 98 -17.65 0.24 -12.71
C GLN A 98 -16.65 -0.83 -12.23
N TYR A 99 -17.15 -1.89 -11.59
CA TYR A 99 -16.34 -3.04 -11.18
C TYR A 99 -15.61 -3.70 -12.36
N GLU A 100 -16.33 -3.99 -13.45
CA GLU A 100 -15.73 -4.61 -14.64
C GLU A 100 -14.71 -3.69 -15.33
N LEU A 101 -14.93 -2.36 -15.34
CA LEU A 101 -13.93 -1.41 -15.85
C LEU A 101 -12.65 -1.41 -15.01
N PHE A 102 -12.76 -1.41 -13.68
CA PHE A 102 -11.58 -1.51 -12.82
C PHE A 102 -10.86 -2.85 -13.03
N LYS A 103 -11.60 -3.96 -13.06
CA LYS A 103 -11.05 -5.29 -13.33
C LYS A 103 -10.29 -5.33 -14.65
N ARG A 104 -10.86 -4.78 -15.73
CA ARG A 104 -10.17 -4.65 -17.03
C ARG A 104 -8.92 -3.79 -16.94
N GLY A 105 -8.97 -2.66 -16.24
CA GLY A 105 -7.79 -1.81 -16.02
C GLY A 105 -6.66 -2.53 -15.28
N ILE A 106 -7.00 -3.45 -14.37
CA ILE A 106 -6.02 -4.31 -13.70
C ILE A 106 -5.45 -5.34 -14.68
N THR A 107 -6.31 -6.09 -15.39
CA THR A 107 -5.86 -7.23 -16.21
C THR A 107 -5.18 -6.80 -17.52
N GLU A 108 -5.62 -5.71 -18.14
CA GLU A 108 -5.13 -5.26 -19.45
C GLU A 108 -3.94 -4.27 -19.31
N ASN A 109 -3.94 -3.46 -18.25
CA ASN A 109 -3.02 -2.33 -18.09
C ASN A 109 -2.22 -2.34 -16.78
N GLU A 110 -2.44 -3.32 -15.90
CA GLU A 110 -1.88 -3.35 -14.55
C GLU A 110 -2.08 -2.04 -13.77
N CYS A 111 -3.24 -1.40 -13.96
CA CYS A 111 -3.51 -0.07 -13.41
C CYS A 111 -3.61 -0.11 -11.88
N VAL A 112 -2.63 0.53 -11.22
CA VAL A 112 -2.55 0.60 -9.76
C VAL A 112 -3.75 1.31 -9.14
N HIS A 113 -4.29 2.32 -9.82
CA HIS A 113 -5.48 3.01 -9.35
C HIS A 113 -6.72 2.11 -9.37
N SER A 114 -6.88 1.29 -10.42
CA SER A 114 -7.94 0.28 -10.46
C SER A 114 -7.79 -0.75 -9.34
N MET A 115 -6.57 -1.17 -8.98
CA MET A 115 -6.33 -2.05 -7.83
C MET A 115 -6.80 -1.43 -6.52
N GLN A 116 -6.47 -0.15 -6.28
CA GLN A 116 -6.93 0.58 -5.10
C GLN A 116 -8.46 0.72 -5.06
N SER A 117 -9.08 1.04 -6.19
CA SER A 117 -10.55 1.09 -6.31
C SER A 117 -11.18 -0.27 -6.06
N MET A 118 -10.58 -1.35 -6.58
CA MET A 118 -11.03 -2.72 -6.35
C MET A 118 -11.04 -3.07 -4.86
N GLY A 119 -9.92 -2.81 -4.17
CA GLY A 119 -9.87 -3.02 -2.73
C GLY A 119 -10.91 -2.19 -1.98
N SER A 120 -11.20 -0.97 -2.45
CA SER A 120 -12.20 -0.09 -1.82
C SER A 120 -13.64 -0.58 -2.03
N ILE A 121 -13.93 -1.13 -3.21
CA ILE A 121 -15.21 -1.80 -3.53
C ILE A 121 -15.43 -2.97 -2.57
N HIS A 122 -14.44 -3.83 -2.36
CA HIS A 122 -14.57 -4.95 -1.43
C HIS A 122 -14.72 -4.51 0.04
N LEU A 123 -14.06 -3.41 0.44
CA LEU A 123 -14.22 -2.86 1.79
C LEU A 123 -15.61 -2.28 2.05
N ASN A 124 -16.26 -1.74 1.02
CA ASN A 124 -17.55 -1.04 1.13
C ASN A 124 -18.75 -1.91 0.71
N ALA A 125 -18.55 -3.20 0.45
CA ALA A 125 -19.63 -4.10 0.08
C ALA A 125 -20.67 -4.19 1.21
N SER A 126 -21.95 -4.13 0.86
CA SER A 126 -23.07 -4.11 1.81
C SER A 126 -23.35 -5.47 2.46
N ASP A 127 -22.82 -6.56 1.91
CA ASP A 127 -23.06 -7.94 2.34
C ASP A 127 -22.07 -8.43 3.41
N GLY A 128 -21.38 -7.50 4.06
CA GLY A 128 -20.38 -7.77 5.09
C GLY A 128 -19.00 -7.27 4.66
N LYS A 129 -18.15 -6.98 5.64
CA LYS A 129 -16.78 -6.53 5.37
C LYS A 129 -15.98 -7.68 4.74
N ARG A 130 -15.81 -7.68 3.42
CA ARG A 130 -14.99 -8.64 2.68
C ARG A 130 -13.52 -8.23 2.69
N ILE A 131 -12.98 -7.93 3.87
CA ILE A 131 -11.64 -7.36 4.03
C ILE A 131 -10.55 -8.31 3.52
N HIS A 132 -10.70 -9.62 3.71
CA HIS A 132 -9.78 -10.64 3.18
C HIS A 132 -9.70 -10.63 1.63
N LEU A 133 -10.80 -10.26 0.95
CA LEU A 133 -10.80 -10.07 -0.51
C LEU A 133 -10.23 -8.71 -0.93
N ALA A 134 -10.36 -7.69 -0.09
CA ALA A 134 -9.79 -6.37 -0.35
C ALA A 134 -8.27 -6.34 -0.18
N LEU A 135 -7.76 -7.04 0.83
CA LEU A 135 -6.35 -7.05 1.22
C LEU A 135 -5.38 -7.28 0.05
N PRO A 136 -5.50 -8.33 -0.79
CA PRO A 136 -4.52 -8.58 -1.84
C PRO A 136 -4.44 -7.45 -2.87
N TRP A 137 -5.55 -6.77 -3.16
CA TRP A 137 -5.57 -5.60 -4.05
C TRP A 137 -4.90 -4.38 -3.45
N ILE A 138 -5.18 -4.13 -2.16
CA ILE A 138 -4.57 -3.03 -1.42
C ILE A 138 -3.07 -3.30 -1.23
N LEU A 139 -2.66 -4.53 -0.91
CA LEU A 139 -1.27 -4.92 -0.76
C LEU A 139 -0.50 -4.74 -2.06
N GLU A 140 -1.03 -5.26 -3.18
CA GLU A 140 -0.43 -5.10 -4.51
C GLU A 140 -0.26 -3.62 -4.89
N GLY A 141 -1.29 -2.80 -4.65
CA GLY A 141 -1.20 -1.37 -4.89
C GLY A 141 -0.14 -0.67 -4.04
N ALA A 142 0.02 -1.10 -2.78
CA ALA A 142 1.02 -0.55 -1.86
C ALA A 142 2.46 -0.94 -2.26
N ILE A 143 2.68 -2.20 -2.67
CA ILE A 143 3.96 -2.68 -3.22
C ILE A 143 4.37 -1.85 -4.45
N ARG A 144 3.39 -1.52 -5.31
CA ARG A 144 3.60 -0.66 -6.50
C ARG A 144 3.72 0.84 -6.16
N GLY A 145 3.70 1.21 -4.88
CA GLY A 145 3.96 2.57 -4.40
C GLY A 145 2.75 3.50 -4.41
N ASN A 146 1.52 2.98 -4.36
CA ASN A 146 0.32 3.79 -4.20
C ASN A 146 0.11 4.21 -2.74
N TYR A 147 0.09 5.52 -2.51
CA TYR A 147 -0.09 6.09 -1.17
C TYR A 147 -1.40 5.67 -0.49
N SER A 148 -2.53 5.77 -1.19
CA SER A 148 -3.84 5.41 -0.62
C SER A 148 -3.87 3.95 -0.21
N SER A 149 -3.29 3.07 -1.01
CA SER A 149 -3.16 1.65 -0.68
C SER A 149 -2.30 1.43 0.57
N THR A 150 -1.10 2.05 0.64
CA THR A 150 -0.25 1.97 1.84
C THR A 150 -0.98 2.47 3.09
N TRP A 151 -1.69 3.58 2.97
CA TRP A 151 -2.47 4.17 4.07
C TRP A 151 -3.61 3.25 4.52
N ARG A 152 -4.30 2.61 3.58
CA ARG A 152 -5.34 1.62 3.88
C ARG A 152 -4.77 0.43 4.63
N LEU A 153 -3.58 -0.07 4.27
CA LEU A 153 -2.92 -1.14 5.03
C LEU A 153 -2.71 -0.72 6.49
N LEU A 154 -2.18 0.48 6.71
CA LEU A 154 -1.87 0.98 8.06
C LEU A 154 -3.12 1.22 8.92
N GLU A 155 -4.17 1.85 8.37
CA GLU A 155 -5.37 2.18 9.16
C GLU A 155 -6.40 1.05 9.22
N GLY A 156 -6.47 0.21 8.20
CA GLY A 156 -7.61 -0.68 7.98
C GLY A 156 -7.30 -2.17 8.04
N PHE A 157 -6.05 -2.59 7.83
CA PHE A 157 -5.70 -4.01 7.77
C PHE A 157 -4.74 -4.44 8.86
N TYR A 158 -3.68 -3.66 9.09
CA TYR A 158 -2.61 -3.99 10.02
C TYR A 158 -2.70 -3.15 11.30
N GLY A 159 -3.90 -2.86 11.75
CA GLY A 159 -4.10 -2.08 12.99
C GLY A 159 -3.72 -2.87 14.25
N ARG A 160 -3.68 -4.21 14.18
CA ARG A 160 -3.39 -5.11 15.30
C ARG A 160 -2.09 -5.90 15.12
N GLU A 161 -1.52 -5.86 13.92
CA GLU A 161 -0.36 -6.63 13.48
C GLU A 161 0.86 -5.71 13.48
N ASP A 162 1.49 -5.56 14.65
CA ASP A 162 2.53 -4.56 14.90
C ASP A 162 3.71 -4.65 13.93
N ALA A 163 4.14 -5.86 13.55
CA ALA A 163 5.29 -6.02 12.67
C ALA A 163 4.99 -5.64 11.22
N LEU A 164 3.80 -6.00 10.70
CA LEU A 164 3.36 -5.53 9.38
C LEU A 164 3.08 -4.03 9.38
N HIS A 165 2.44 -3.53 10.43
CA HIS A 165 2.22 -2.09 10.61
C HIS A 165 3.54 -1.33 10.60
N PHE A 166 4.53 -1.81 11.36
CA PHE A 166 5.85 -1.23 11.43
C PHE A 166 6.55 -1.23 10.07
N TYR A 167 6.53 -2.36 9.36
CA TYR A 167 7.10 -2.45 8.01
C TYR A 167 6.51 -1.38 7.06
N TRP A 168 5.17 -1.31 6.99
CA TRP A 168 4.50 -0.37 6.10
C TRP A 168 4.65 1.08 6.55
N GLY A 169 4.77 1.33 7.86
CA GLY A 169 5.05 2.65 8.43
C GLY A 169 6.46 3.12 8.09
N GLU A 170 7.46 2.25 8.22
CA GLU A 170 8.84 2.52 7.81
C GLU A 170 8.89 2.81 6.30
N PHE A 171 8.24 1.97 5.49
CA PHE A 171 8.15 2.14 4.05
C PHE A 171 7.49 3.46 3.65
N ALA A 172 6.32 3.76 4.22
CA ALA A 172 5.60 5.00 3.99
C ALA A 172 6.44 6.23 4.37
N SER A 173 7.15 6.16 5.49
CA SER A 173 8.02 7.25 5.93
C SER A 173 9.12 7.54 4.90
N LYS A 174 9.78 6.50 4.37
CA LYS A 174 10.86 6.64 3.38
C LYS A 174 10.34 7.16 2.04
N LEU A 175 9.21 6.62 1.57
CA LEU A 175 8.67 6.94 0.25
C LEU A 175 7.98 8.30 0.21
N TYR A 176 7.32 8.70 1.29
CA TYR A 176 6.49 9.91 1.36
C TYR A 176 7.09 11.00 2.25
N ASN A 177 8.42 10.97 2.42
CA ASN A 177 9.20 11.95 3.18
C ASN A 177 8.74 13.39 2.93
N GLY A 178 8.50 14.16 3.99
CA GLY A 178 8.09 15.56 3.90
C GLY A 178 6.59 15.82 3.66
N THR A 179 5.75 14.79 3.74
CA THR A 179 4.29 14.93 3.90
C THR A 179 3.96 14.93 5.40
N GLY A 180 3.61 16.10 5.95
CA GLY A 180 3.45 16.29 7.41
C GLY A 180 2.43 15.36 8.09
N ARG A 181 1.55 14.69 7.32
CA ARG A 181 0.52 13.79 7.85
C ARG A 181 1.06 12.43 8.31
N VAL A 182 1.90 11.78 7.51
CA VAL A 182 2.55 10.50 7.90
C VAL A 182 3.54 10.71 9.04
N HIS A 183 4.22 11.86 9.03
CA HIS A 183 5.21 12.20 10.04
C HIS A 183 4.60 12.48 11.44
N ARG A 184 3.35 12.97 11.52
CA ARG A 184 2.76 13.44 12.78
C ARG A 184 1.94 12.40 13.53
N MET A 185 1.19 11.53 12.85
CA MET A 185 0.25 10.63 13.53
C MET A 185 0.84 9.25 13.87
N GLN A 186 1.87 8.81 13.16
CA GLN A 186 2.38 7.44 13.30
C GLN A 186 3.90 7.42 13.53
N CYS A 187 4.74 8.10 12.74
CA CYS A 187 6.20 7.95 12.92
C CYS A 187 6.79 8.48 14.23
N LYS A 188 6.22 9.51 14.87
CA LYS A 188 6.71 9.98 16.18
C LYS A 188 6.38 9.01 17.30
N ASN A 189 5.21 8.36 17.24
CA ASN A 189 4.84 7.30 18.18
C ASN A 189 5.53 5.98 17.83
N PHE A 190 5.84 5.70 16.56
CA PHE A 190 6.65 4.53 16.17
C PHE A 190 8.14 4.68 16.43
N LYS A 191 8.70 5.90 16.45
CA LYS A 191 10.12 6.12 16.80
C LYS A 191 10.33 6.39 18.29
N LYS A 192 9.43 7.09 18.97
CA LYS A 192 9.43 7.09 20.45
C LYS A 192 8.98 5.75 21.01
N GLY A 193 8.08 5.06 20.32
CA GLY A 193 7.74 3.64 20.47
C GLY A 193 8.62 2.68 19.68
N LEU A 194 9.77 3.11 19.14
CA LEU A 194 10.91 2.19 18.96
C LEU A 194 11.68 2.09 20.29
N GLY A 195 11.44 3.03 21.20
CA GLY A 195 11.29 2.75 22.61
C GLY A 195 9.83 2.42 22.95
N VAL A 196 9.21 1.44 22.27
CA VAL A 196 8.33 0.52 23.01
C VAL A 196 9.24 0.16 24.15
N GLU A 197 8.88 0.56 25.37
CA GLU A 197 9.59 0.09 26.56
C GLU A 197 9.86 -1.36 26.27
N ARG A 198 11.13 -1.75 26.08
CA ARG A 198 11.42 -3.06 25.50
C ARG A 198 10.82 -4.03 26.49
N GLU A 199 9.65 -4.52 26.15
CA GLU A 199 8.76 -5.25 27.04
C GLU A 199 8.42 -6.56 26.36
N CYS A 200 8.35 -7.60 27.18
CA CYS A 200 7.94 -8.90 26.69
C CYS A 200 6.48 -8.82 26.24
N VAL A 201 6.19 -9.11 24.98
CA VAL A 201 4.81 -9.06 24.44
C VAL A 201 3.84 -10.01 25.18
N ILE A 202 4.35 -11.04 25.87
CA ILE A 202 3.54 -11.99 26.63
C ILE A 202 3.37 -11.62 28.11
N CYS A 203 4.42 -11.15 28.78
CA CYS A 203 4.39 -10.93 30.23
C CYS A 203 4.73 -9.50 30.68
N SER A 204 4.91 -8.58 29.74
CA SER A 204 5.19 -7.15 29.96
C SER A 204 6.43 -6.84 30.81
N LYS A 205 7.33 -7.82 31.02
CA LYS A 205 8.63 -7.56 31.67
C LYS A 205 9.46 -6.63 30.81
N THR A 206 10.02 -5.59 31.41
CA THR A 206 10.84 -4.61 30.71
C THR A 206 12.34 -4.88 30.83
N ASP A 207 13.12 -4.35 29.89
CA ASP A 207 14.58 -4.29 29.99
C ASP A 207 15.03 -3.67 31.33
N THR A 208 16.02 -4.27 31.98
CA THR A 208 16.69 -3.73 33.17
C THR A 208 18.19 -3.61 32.91
N LYS A 209 18.94 -2.98 33.82
CA LYS A 209 20.41 -2.87 33.68
C LYS A 209 21.11 -4.23 33.60
N THR A 210 20.53 -5.28 34.15
CA THR A 210 21.11 -6.62 34.22
C THR A 210 20.42 -7.63 33.32
N PHE A 211 19.33 -7.24 32.65
CA PHE A 211 18.51 -8.15 31.87
C PHE A 211 18.04 -7.45 30.61
N THR A 212 18.37 -8.02 29.46
CA THR A 212 18.00 -7.49 28.15
C THR A 212 17.12 -8.52 27.45
N LEU A 213 15.93 -8.10 27.04
CA LEU A 213 15.02 -8.90 26.24
C LEU A 213 15.66 -9.28 24.92
N GLN A 214 15.26 -10.42 24.40
CA GLN A 214 15.62 -10.90 23.07
C GLN A 214 14.60 -10.37 22.06
N GLN A 215 15.07 -9.82 20.95
CA GLN A 215 14.19 -9.44 19.83
C GLN A 215 13.98 -10.62 18.90
N CYS A 216 12.80 -10.73 18.31
CA CYS A 216 12.56 -11.67 17.22
C CYS A 216 13.57 -11.42 16.09
N GLU A 217 14.41 -12.39 15.75
CA GLU A 217 15.39 -12.23 14.67
C GLU A 217 14.74 -12.04 13.29
N GLY A 218 13.52 -12.55 13.10
CA GLY A 218 12.83 -12.50 11.82
C GLY A 218 12.24 -11.14 11.48
N CYS A 219 11.49 -10.55 12.42
CA CYS A 219 10.81 -9.27 12.20
C CYS A 219 11.48 -8.08 12.91
N SER A 220 12.26 -8.34 13.97
CA SER A 220 12.89 -7.35 14.85
C SER A 220 11.92 -6.37 15.53
N VAL A 221 10.64 -6.72 15.63
CA VAL A 221 9.60 -5.88 16.24
C VAL A 221 9.29 -6.33 17.67
N TYR A 222 8.94 -7.60 17.85
CA TYR A 222 8.60 -8.12 19.17
C TYR A 222 9.83 -8.43 20.03
N CYS A 223 9.71 -8.19 21.33
CA CYS A 223 10.70 -8.53 22.35
C CYS A 223 10.16 -9.61 23.29
N TYR A 224 11.03 -10.45 23.81
CA TYR A 224 10.70 -11.57 24.70
C TYR A 224 11.68 -11.65 25.87
N CYS A 225 11.19 -12.05 27.04
CA CYS A 225 12.05 -12.28 28.21
C CYS A 225 12.61 -13.70 28.29
N SER A 226 12.04 -14.61 27.51
CA SER A 226 12.41 -16.02 27.46
C SER A 226 11.85 -16.62 26.18
N GLU A 227 12.40 -17.76 25.80
CA GLU A 227 11.91 -18.55 24.66
C GLU A 227 10.51 -19.09 24.86
N GLU A 228 10.13 -19.37 26.10
CA GLU A 228 8.77 -19.77 26.44
C GLU A 228 7.77 -18.68 26.03
N CYS A 229 8.04 -17.41 26.37
CA CYS A 229 7.21 -16.30 25.92
C CYS A 229 7.22 -16.14 24.39
N GLN A 230 8.36 -16.36 23.74
CA GLN A 230 8.42 -16.34 22.28
C GLN A 230 7.58 -17.45 21.65
N THR A 231 7.63 -18.66 22.20
CA THR A 231 6.89 -19.84 21.71
C THR A 231 5.39 -19.65 21.88
N ILE A 232 4.94 -19.14 23.04
CA ILE A 232 3.54 -18.80 23.28
C ILE A 232 3.05 -17.78 22.24
N HIS A 233 3.81 -16.69 22.02
CA HIS A 233 3.43 -15.69 21.01
C HIS A 233 3.44 -16.27 19.59
N TRP A 234 4.39 -17.15 19.30
CA TRP A 234 4.56 -17.80 18.01
C TRP A 234 3.37 -18.69 17.63
N GLU A 235 2.92 -19.52 18.57
CA GLU A 235 1.86 -20.52 18.37
C GLU A 235 0.47 -19.93 18.63
N GLU A 236 0.25 -19.33 19.80
CA GLU A 236 -1.06 -18.83 20.23
C GLU A 236 -1.36 -17.43 19.69
N GLY A 237 -0.34 -16.57 19.66
CA GLY A 237 -0.46 -15.19 19.16
C GLY A 237 -0.42 -15.05 17.64
N LYS A 238 -0.34 -16.16 16.89
CA LYS A 238 -0.20 -16.20 15.43
C LYS A 238 0.99 -15.39 14.88
N HIS A 239 1.98 -15.05 15.72
CA HIS A 239 3.14 -14.24 15.32
C HIS A 239 3.92 -14.87 14.15
N ARG A 240 3.96 -16.21 14.08
CA ARG A 240 4.59 -16.97 12.98
C ARG A 240 4.18 -16.47 11.60
N ASN A 241 2.89 -16.26 11.41
CA ASN A 241 2.29 -15.92 10.12
C ASN A 241 2.73 -14.52 9.67
N GLU A 242 2.64 -13.57 10.59
CA GLU A 242 3.04 -12.18 10.40
C GLU A 242 4.55 -12.06 10.17
N CYS A 243 5.35 -12.72 11.02
CA CYS A 243 6.81 -12.71 10.97
C CYS A 243 7.32 -13.18 9.61
N LYS A 244 6.79 -14.30 9.11
CA LYS A 244 7.16 -14.83 7.79
C LYS A 244 6.78 -13.88 6.66
N GLN A 245 5.62 -13.22 6.75
CA GLN A 245 5.22 -12.22 5.76
C GLN A 245 6.18 -11.02 5.76
N VAL A 246 6.57 -10.52 6.94
CA VAL A 246 7.58 -9.46 7.08
C VAL A 246 8.94 -9.90 6.55
N GLN A 247 9.36 -11.14 6.78
CA GLN A 247 10.60 -11.67 6.19
C GLN A 247 10.56 -11.68 4.67
N ILE A 248 9.45 -12.08 4.05
CA ILE A 248 9.25 -12.03 2.60
C ILE A 248 9.36 -10.58 2.11
N LEU A 249 8.69 -9.64 2.78
CA LEU A 249 8.74 -8.22 2.44
C LEU A 249 10.16 -7.63 2.60
N ASN A 250 10.86 -7.94 3.68
CA ASN A 250 12.24 -7.50 3.89
C ASN A 250 13.20 -8.06 2.84
N LYS A 251 13.01 -9.31 2.42
CA LYS A 251 13.89 -9.97 1.44
C LYS A 251 13.60 -9.55 -0.01
N TYR A 252 12.32 -9.41 -0.37
CA TYR A 252 11.91 -9.27 -1.78
C TYR A 252 11.22 -7.95 -2.12
N HIS A 253 10.71 -7.19 -1.13
CA HIS A 253 10.14 -5.86 -1.38
C HIS A 253 11.13 -4.76 -1.01
N LYS A 254 11.62 -4.72 0.24
CA LYS A 254 12.47 -3.64 0.78
C LYS A 254 13.67 -3.26 -0.10
N PRO A 255 14.49 -4.18 -0.64
CA PRO A 255 15.62 -3.83 -1.50
C PRO A 255 15.21 -3.35 -2.91
N TYR A 256 14.03 -3.76 -3.40
CA TYR A 256 13.58 -3.50 -4.77
C TYR A 256 12.44 -2.48 -4.86
N ALA A 257 11.94 -1.95 -3.74
CA ALA A 257 10.72 -1.15 -3.74
C ALA A 257 10.81 0.10 -4.62
N LYS A 258 11.98 0.75 -4.65
CA LYS A 258 12.22 1.89 -5.55
C LYS A 258 12.23 1.46 -7.02
N GLU A 259 12.91 0.37 -7.34
CA GLU A 259 12.98 -0.19 -8.69
C GLU A 259 11.58 -0.55 -9.20
N ILE A 260 10.80 -1.28 -8.38
CA ILE A 260 9.42 -1.67 -8.69
C ILE A 260 8.58 -0.42 -8.98
N ARG A 261 8.60 0.58 -8.08
CA ARG A 261 7.82 1.80 -8.27
C ARG A 261 8.24 2.57 -9.52
N ASP A 262 9.54 2.75 -9.74
CA ASP A 262 10.05 3.48 -10.91
C ASP A 262 9.69 2.76 -12.21
N ALA A 263 9.69 1.43 -12.23
CA ALA A 263 9.24 0.62 -13.36
C ALA A 263 7.73 0.77 -13.62
N VAL A 264 6.91 0.76 -12.58
CA VAL A 264 5.46 1.02 -12.68
C VAL A 264 5.19 2.43 -13.23
N ILE A 265 5.93 3.45 -12.79
CA ILE A 265 5.79 4.82 -13.31
C ILE A 265 6.12 4.91 -14.80
N ARG A 266 7.11 4.14 -15.27
CA ARG A 266 7.44 4.05 -16.71
C ARG A 266 6.39 3.28 -17.51
N GLY A 267 5.54 2.50 -16.85
CA GLY A 267 4.56 1.62 -17.49
C GLY A 267 5.17 0.29 -17.95
N ASP A 268 6.27 -0.14 -17.33
CA ASP A 268 6.88 -1.44 -17.60
C ASP A 268 5.91 -2.55 -17.16
N LYS A 269 5.59 -3.48 -18.06
CA LYS A 269 4.68 -4.61 -17.77
C LYS A 269 5.39 -5.81 -17.16
N GLU A 270 6.68 -5.96 -17.48
CA GLU A 270 7.51 -7.07 -17.01
C GLU A 270 8.49 -6.53 -15.99
N ILE A 271 8.18 -6.73 -14.71
CA ILE A 271 9.01 -6.29 -13.58
C ILE A 271 9.43 -7.54 -12.79
N PRO A 272 10.59 -8.15 -13.10
CA PRO A 272 10.97 -9.44 -12.52
C PRO A 272 11.00 -9.47 -10.99
N SER A 273 11.44 -8.38 -10.36
CA SER A 273 11.47 -8.22 -8.90
C SER A 273 10.05 -8.25 -8.30
N LEU A 274 9.09 -7.62 -8.97
CA LEU A 274 7.68 -7.63 -8.56
C LEU A 274 7.04 -9.00 -8.75
N GLU A 275 7.25 -9.63 -9.90
CA GLU A 275 6.74 -10.98 -10.18
C GLU A 275 7.23 -12.01 -9.16
N LYS A 276 8.52 -11.98 -8.82
CA LYS A 276 9.09 -12.84 -7.77
C LYS A 276 8.45 -12.56 -6.41
N LEU A 277 8.25 -11.30 -6.06
CA LEU A 277 7.60 -10.90 -4.81
C LEU A 277 6.13 -11.37 -4.76
N ARG A 278 5.37 -11.22 -5.86
CA ARG A 278 3.98 -11.70 -5.97
C ARG A 278 3.89 -13.20 -5.71
N TYR A 279 4.76 -13.99 -6.34
CA TYR A 279 4.81 -15.43 -6.11
C TYR A 279 5.15 -15.77 -4.66
N LYS A 280 6.18 -15.14 -4.08
CA LYS A 280 6.61 -15.41 -2.70
C LYS A 280 5.56 -14.97 -1.67
N LEU A 281 4.72 -13.97 -1.95
CA LEU A 281 3.57 -13.56 -1.12
C LEU A 281 2.28 -14.34 -1.40
N GLY A 282 2.23 -15.20 -2.43
CA GLY A 282 1.00 -15.90 -2.82
C GLY A 282 -0.03 -15.01 -3.52
N LEU A 283 0.37 -13.86 -4.07
CA LEU A 283 -0.53 -12.98 -4.83
C LEU A 283 -0.91 -13.56 -6.21
N THR A 284 -0.14 -14.54 -6.70
CA THR A 284 -0.36 -15.24 -7.99
C THR A 284 -1.11 -16.55 -7.86
N ARG A 285 -1.74 -16.84 -6.72
CA ARG A 285 -2.47 -18.10 -6.52
C ARG A 285 -3.61 -18.22 -7.54
N PRO A 286 -3.88 -19.42 -8.07
CA PRO A 286 -5.01 -19.64 -8.96
C PRO A 286 -6.33 -19.45 -8.20
N ARG A 287 -7.37 -19.00 -8.91
CA ARG A 287 -8.63 -18.58 -8.28
C ARG A 287 -9.33 -19.72 -7.55
N GLU A 288 -9.21 -20.92 -8.10
CA GLU A 288 -9.82 -22.16 -7.62
C GLU A 288 -9.36 -22.49 -6.19
N GLU A 289 -8.12 -22.12 -5.84
CA GLU A 289 -7.57 -22.34 -4.49
C GLU A 289 -8.15 -21.42 -3.41
N TYR A 290 -8.91 -20.40 -3.78
CA TYR A 290 -9.51 -19.47 -2.84
C TYR A 290 -10.93 -19.05 -3.20
N GLU A 291 -11.63 -19.86 -4.01
CA GLU A 291 -13.00 -19.58 -4.42
C GLU A 291 -13.97 -19.58 -3.22
N GLU A 292 -13.78 -20.50 -2.27
CA GLU A 292 -14.55 -20.58 -1.02
C GLU A 292 -14.54 -19.27 -0.20
N PHE A 293 -13.46 -18.49 -0.29
CA PHE A 293 -13.36 -17.19 0.38
C PHE A 293 -14.32 -16.15 -0.18
N TYR A 294 -14.75 -16.27 -1.45
CA TYR A 294 -15.80 -15.42 -2.00
C TYR A 294 -17.18 -15.78 -1.45
N GLU A 295 -17.36 -17.03 -1.07
CA GLU A 295 -18.55 -17.60 -0.44
C GLU A 295 -18.54 -17.45 1.08
N MET A 296 -17.52 -16.82 1.66
CA MET A 296 -17.34 -16.62 3.10
C MET A 296 -17.25 -17.95 3.86
N THR A 297 -16.65 -18.97 3.25
CA THR A 297 -16.40 -20.26 3.89
C THR A 297 -14.96 -20.72 3.67
N HIS A 298 -14.47 -21.60 4.55
CA HIS A 298 -13.20 -22.31 4.39
C HIS A 298 -13.40 -23.75 4.90
N ASN A 299 -13.21 -24.73 4.03
CA ASN A 299 -13.55 -26.14 4.28
C ASN A 299 -15.04 -26.34 4.68
N GLY A 300 -15.94 -25.55 4.08
CA GLY A 300 -17.37 -25.58 4.36
C GLY A 300 -17.80 -24.95 5.69
N ILE A 301 -16.87 -24.35 6.44
CA ILE A 301 -17.14 -23.66 7.70
C ILE A 301 -17.18 -22.15 7.43
N PRO A 302 -18.19 -21.41 7.94
CA PRO A 302 -18.22 -19.96 7.86
C PRO A 302 -16.95 -19.34 8.45
N ILE A 303 -16.37 -18.37 7.77
CA ILE A 303 -15.14 -17.70 8.21
C ILE A 303 -15.43 -16.36 8.87
N ASP A 304 -14.56 -15.97 9.81
CA ASP A 304 -14.36 -14.58 10.16
C ASP A 304 -13.29 -13.97 9.22
N PRO A 305 -13.62 -12.97 8.38
CA PRO A 305 -12.67 -12.29 7.51
C PRO A 305 -11.41 -11.75 8.20
N ASP A 306 -11.51 -11.38 9.48
CA ASP A 306 -10.39 -10.83 10.26
C ASP A 306 -9.26 -11.85 10.44
N ASP A 307 -9.58 -13.15 10.50
CA ASP A 307 -8.58 -14.22 10.67
C ASP A 307 -7.68 -14.41 9.45
N TYR A 308 -8.05 -13.81 8.31
CA TYR A 308 -7.38 -13.97 7.00
C TYR A 308 -6.62 -12.71 6.57
N LEU A 309 -6.43 -11.75 7.48
CA LEU A 309 -5.64 -10.54 7.23
C LEU A 309 -4.13 -10.77 7.29
N VAL A 310 -3.71 -11.79 8.04
CA VAL A 310 -2.32 -12.22 8.13
C VAL A 310 -2.07 -13.34 7.13
N GLY A 311 -0.81 -13.52 6.72
CA GLY A 311 -0.42 -14.68 5.93
C GLY A 311 -0.80 -16.02 6.58
N ARG A 312 -0.71 -17.10 5.82
CA ARG A 312 -0.75 -18.48 6.31
C ARG A 312 0.52 -18.78 7.09
N GLU A 313 0.63 -20.03 7.53
CA GLU A 313 1.85 -20.54 8.17
C GLU A 313 3.12 -20.41 7.32
N ASP A 314 3.02 -20.23 6.01
CA ASP A 314 4.16 -19.99 5.11
C ASP A 314 4.42 -18.50 4.83
N GLY A 315 3.66 -17.60 5.45
CA GLY A 315 3.71 -16.15 5.23
C GLY A 315 3.02 -15.67 3.95
N LYS A 316 2.44 -16.56 3.14
CA LYS A 316 1.68 -16.20 1.94
C LYS A 316 0.25 -15.82 2.27
N LEU A 317 -0.35 -14.99 1.44
CA LEU A 317 -1.75 -14.62 1.59
C LEU A 317 -2.72 -15.76 1.27
N TRP A 318 -3.90 -15.68 1.89
CA TRP A 318 -5.02 -16.57 1.69
C TRP A 318 -5.73 -16.36 0.35
N VAL A 319 -5.69 -15.14 -0.20
CA VAL A 319 -6.38 -14.74 -1.43
C VAL A 319 -5.36 -14.06 -2.35
N GLY A 320 -5.38 -14.43 -3.64
CA GLY A 320 -4.53 -13.81 -4.67
C GLY A 320 -5.16 -12.56 -5.30
N SER A 321 -4.34 -11.64 -5.80
CA SER A 321 -4.79 -10.50 -6.63
C SER A 321 -4.63 -10.77 -8.13
N VAL A 322 -3.71 -11.65 -8.54
CA VAL A 322 -3.41 -11.87 -9.97
C VAL A 322 -3.39 -13.37 -10.29
N PRO A 323 -4.56 -14.03 -10.35
CA PRO A 323 -4.62 -15.48 -10.54
C PRO A 323 -4.12 -15.96 -11.91
N ASN A 324 -3.93 -15.05 -12.86
CA ASN A 324 -3.48 -15.34 -14.23
C ASN A 324 -2.00 -14.99 -14.49
N SER A 325 -1.17 -14.81 -13.45
CA SER A 325 0.26 -14.53 -13.68
C SER A 325 0.94 -15.71 -14.39
N PRO A 326 1.78 -15.46 -15.42
CA PRO A 326 2.45 -16.51 -16.19
C PRO A 326 3.38 -17.41 -15.35
N ILE A 327 3.84 -16.95 -14.18
CA ILE A 327 4.73 -17.73 -13.29
C ILE A 327 3.98 -18.83 -12.52
N GLY A 328 2.65 -18.79 -12.47
CA GLY A 328 1.83 -19.80 -11.79
C GLY A 328 1.40 -20.98 -12.66
N ARG A 329 1.60 -20.91 -13.99
CA ARG A 329 1.32 -22.05 -14.86
C ARG A 329 2.55 -22.94 -14.87
N ASN A 330 2.38 -24.22 -14.52
CA ASN A 330 3.42 -25.26 -14.52
C ASN A 330 4.06 -25.52 -15.90
N ASP A 331 3.83 -24.66 -16.89
CA ASP A 331 4.41 -24.70 -18.22
C ASP A 331 5.83 -24.08 -18.17
N THR A 332 6.75 -24.82 -17.55
CA THR A 332 8.18 -24.85 -17.88
C THR A 332 8.87 -23.47 -18.03
N ILE A 333 8.79 -22.60 -17.03
CA ILE A 333 9.86 -21.63 -16.82
C ILE A 333 10.86 -22.30 -15.89
N ILE A 334 11.93 -22.86 -16.48
CA ILE A 334 13.18 -23.13 -15.75
C ILE A 334 13.75 -21.76 -15.39
N VAL A 335 13.19 -21.15 -14.35
CA VAL A 335 13.95 -20.14 -13.61
C VAL A 335 15.08 -20.96 -13.01
N ASP A 336 16.34 -20.63 -13.28
CA ASP A 336 17.45 -21.20 -12.54
C ASP A 336 17.22 -20.85 -11.07
N VAL A 337 16.57 -21.78 -10.37
CA VAL A 337 16.33 -21.76 -8.94
C VAL A 337 17.68 -22.06 -8.31
N VAL A 338 18.55 -21.05 -8.36
CA VAL A 338 19.46 -20.80 -7.25
C VAL A 338 18.63 -20.13 -6.16
N ASP A 339 17.54 -20.80 -5.74
CA ASP A 339 16.98 -20.51 -4.43
C ASP A 339 18.08 -21.01 -3.49
N PHE A 340 18.79 -20.06 -2.90
CA PHE A 340 19.47 -20.27 -1.63
C PHE A 340 18.40 -20.87 -0.72
N GLU A 341 18.42 -22.20 -0.58
CA GLU A 341 17.57 -22.91 0.37
C GLU A 341 17.69 -22.16 1.67
N PHE A 342 16.54 -21.71 2.18
CA PHE A 342 16.48 -21.30 3.56
C PHE A 342 16.89 -22.56 4.31
N ASP A 343 18.06 -22.53 4.94
CA ASP A 343 18.57 -23.63 5.75
C ASP A 343 17.60 -23.79 6.93
N VAL A 344 16.51 -24.52 6.70
CA VAL A 344 15.52 -24.86 7.73
C VAL A 344 16.20 -25.69 8.82
N GLY A 345 17.35 -26.30 8.51
CA GLY A 345 18.27 -26.94 9.45
C GLY A 345 18.92 -25.99 10.47
N LYS A 346 18.95 -24.67 10.21
CA LYS A 346 19.35 -23.66 11.21
C LYS A 346 18.19 -23.00 11.96
N LEU A 347 16.94 -23.24 11.54
CA LEU A 347 15.75 -22.86 12.31
C LEU A 347 15.37 -23.93 13.34
N SER A 348 16.00 -25.11 13.29
CA SER A 348 16.10 -26.01 14.44
C SER A 348 17.06 -25.37 15.44
N LEU A 349 16.54 -24.64 16.42
CA LEU A 349 17.28 -24.04 17.54
C LEU A 349 18.04 -22.75 17.18
N CYS A 350 17.35 -21.73 16.64
CA CYS A 350 17.78 -20.34 16.86
C CYS A 350 17.42 -19.95 18.30
N TRP A 351 18.35 -20.20 19.24
CA TRP A 351 18.38 -19.65 20.61
C TRP A 351 19.07 -18.29 20.62
#